data_AF-A0A167UQI7-F1
#
_entry.id   AF-A0A167UQI7-F1
#
_cell.length_a   1.000
_cell.length_b   1.000
_cell.length_c   1.000
_cell.angle_alpha   90.00
_cell.angle_beta   90.00
_cell.angle_gamma   90.00
#
_symmetry.space_group_name_H-M   'P 1'
#
loop_
_entity.id
_entity.type
_entity.pdbx_description
1 polymer ?
#
loop_
_entity_poly.entity_id
_entity_poly.type
_entity_poly.pdbx_seq_one_letter_code
_entity_poly.pdbx_strand_id
1 'polypeptide(L)' 'MLSLEFYRNLPPKQCRECGEEIVEQHESYLYECEKCMGRHEE' A
#
# COMPACT_ATOMS: atom_id res chain seq x y z
N MET A 1 -12.26 19.65 9.78
CA MET A 1 -10.83 19.50 9.45
C MET A 1 -10.33 18.24 10.13
N LEU A 2 -9.70 17.34 9.39
CA LEU A 2 -8.95 16.22 9.99
C LEU A 2 -7.72 16.80 10.69
N SER A 3 -7.41 16.32 11.90
CA SER A 3 -6.26 16.81 12.69
C SER A 3 -4.95 16.27 12.13
N LEU A 4 -3.83 16.96 12.36
CA LEU A 4 -2.49 16.44 11.99
C LEU A 4 -2.19 15.08 12.63
N GLU A 5 -2.76 14.80 13.80
CA GLU A 5 -2.67 13.49 14.48
C GLU A 5 -3.28 12.35 13.66
N PHE A 6 -4.31 12.62 12.85
CA PHE A 6 -4.92 11.61 11.97
C PHE A 6 -3.95 11.20 10.87
N TYR A 7 -3.26 12.16 10.26
CA TYR A 7 -2.32 11.90 9.17
C TYR A 7 -1.00 11.26 9.64
N ARG A 8 -0.59 11.54 10.89
CA ARG A 8 0.58 10.89 11.51
C ARG A 8 0.43 9.39 11.75
N ASN A 9 -0.81 8.92 11.86
CA ASN A 9 -1.15 7.54 12.20
C ASN A 9 -1.96 6.87 11.08
N LEU A 10 -1.73 7.25 9.82
CA LEU A 10 -2.37 6.57 8.71
C LEU A 10 -1.93 5.10 8.71
N PRO A 11 -2.88 4.17 8.53
CA PRO A 11 -2.53 2.77 8.42
C PRO A 11 -1.62 2.57 7.20
N PRO A 12 -0.73 1.58 7.29
CA PRO A 12 0.10 1.21 6.14
C PRO A 12 -0.79 0.77 4.98
N LYS A 13 -0.29 0.98 3.77
CA LYS A 13 -0.97 0.57 2.55
C LYS A 13 -1.00 -0.96 2.46
N GLN A 14 -2.15 -1.55 2.14
CA GLN A 14 -2.33 -2.99 2.05
C GLN A 14 -2.55 -3.44 0.60
N CYS A 15 -1.95 -4.57 0.24
CA CYS A 15 -2.13 -5.22 -1.06
C CYS A 15 -3.57 -5.71 -1.19
N ARG A 16 -4.24 -5.34 -2.29
CA ARG A 16 -5.62 -5.78 -2.56
C ARG A 16 -5.72 -7.30 -2.77
N GLU A 17 -4.66 -7.92 -3.26
CA GLU A 17 -4.67 -9.33 -3.64
C GLU A 17 -4.30 -10.27 -2.48
N CYS A 18 -3.32 -9.89 -1.64
CA CYS A 18 -2.86 -10.75 -0.54
C CYS A 18 -2.99 -10.15 0.87
N GLY A 19 -3.39 -8.88 1.01
CA GLY A 19 -3.57 -8.21 2.29
C GLY A 19 -2.28 -7.82 3.02
N GLU A 20 -1.11 -8.14 2.45
CA GLU A 20 0.19 -7.77 3.04
C GLU A 20 0.41 -6.26 2.99
N GLU A 21 1.16 -5.73 3.96
CA GLU A 21 1.70 -4.39 3.91
C GLU A 21 2.56 -4.17 2.65
N ILE A 22 2.26 -3.10 1.91
CA ILE A 22 3.04 -2.64 0.76
C ILE A 22 4.12 -1.69 1.28
N VAL A 23 5.39 -2.12 1.20
CA VAL A 23 6.58 -1.38 1.71
C VAL A 23 7.13 -0.40 0.65
N GLU A 24 6.29 0.05 -0.29
CA GLU A 24 6.68 0.97 -1.34
C GLU A 24 6.68 2.43 -0.86
N GLN A 25 7.21 3.34 -1.70
CA GLN A 25 7.09 4.78 -1.46
C GLN A 25 5.61 5.17 -1.29
N HIS A 26 5.32 6.03 -0.31
CA HIS A 26 3.96 6.49 0.01
C HIS A 26 3.24 7.17 -1.19
N GLU A 27 3.99 7.61 -2.20
CA GLU A 27 3.46 8.21 -3.43
C GLU A 27 3.07 7.19 -4.51
N SER A 28 3.37 5.89 -4.31
CA SER A 28 2.98 4.83 -5.25
C SER A 28 1.46 4.74 -5.38
N TYR A 29 0.96 4.78 -6.61
CA TYR A 29 -0.47 4.58 -6.92
C TYR A 29 -0.85 3.09 -7.07
N LEU A 30 0.08 2.15 -6.91
CA LEU A 30 -0.14 0.72 -7.14
C LEU A 30 -0.84 0.05 -5.96
N TYR A 31 -1.90 -0.73 -6.17
CA TYR A 31 -2.63 -1.37 -5.04
C TYR A 31 -2.20 -2.82 -4.79
N GLU A 32 -1.15 -3.26 -5.46
CA GLU A 32 -0.63 -4.63 -5.42
C GLU A 32 0.83 -4.60 -4.99
N CYS A 33 1.26 -5.57 -4.18
CA CYS A 33 2.65 -5.68 -3.79
C CYS A 33 3.48 -6.33 -4.91
N GLU A 34 4.81 -6.13 -4.87
CA GLU A 34 5.76 -6.72 -5.84
C GLU A 34 5.57 -8.23 -6.03
N LYS A 35 5.26 -8.95 -4.95
CA LYS A 35 5.00 -10.40 -4.96
C LYS A 35 3.78 -10.78 -5.81
N CYS A 36 2.73 -9.95 -5.81
CA CYS A 36 1.51 -10.21 -6.58
C CYS A 36 1.65 -9.69 -8.02
N MET A 37 2.29 -8.53 -8.21
CA MET A 37 2.57 -7.99 -9.54
C MET A 37 3.39 -8.97 -10.39
N GLY A 38 4.43 -9.57 -9.82
CA GLY A 38 5.25 -10.58 -10.52
C GLY A 38 4.51 -11.88 -10.89
N ARG A 39 3.29 -12.12 -10.40
CA ARG A 39 2.45 -13.27 -10.82
C ARG A 39 1.69 -13.00 -12.12
N HIS A 40 1.57 -11.73 -12.52
CA HIS A 40 0.85 -11.32 -13.72
C HIS A 40 1.77 -11.15 -14.94
N GLU A 41 3.09 -11.25 -14.77
CA GLU A 41 4.10 -11.02 -15.82
C GLU A 41 4.60 -12.31 -16.52
N GLU A 42 3.73 -13.31 -16.72
CA GLU A 42 4.00 -14.46 -17.62
C GLU A 42 3.37 -14.27 -19.01
#